data_AF-A0A8T6KLC5-F1
#
_entry.id   AF-A0A8T6KLC5-F1
#
_cell.length_a   1.000
_cell.length_b   1.000
_cell.length_c   1.000
_cell.angle_alpha   90.00
_cell.angle_beta   90.00
_cell.angle_gamma   90.00
#
_symmetry.space_group_name_H-M   'P 1'
#
loop_
_entity.id
_entity.type
_entity.pdbx_description
1 polymer ?
#
loop_
_entity_poly.entity_id
_entity_poly.type
_entity_poly.pdbx_seq_one_letter_code
_entity_poly.pdbx_strand_id
1 'polypeptide(L)'
;MIESLGIEHLFDLTAEEKILAFFTPLIIFAAFVVAQMALTARKVTGYVTNAETGEPRTYRLNGLLVFAIMVIVWATEATGMPRDWFYRSSLWAVFGGTVFTVIFSLIAVFGQPQGEVKNPIIAFYLGRKQEFSFFNEYFDVKMWFYVVGGAMLSLNALSGAVWHHETFADANLGVFLYAGIYTFYITDYFIWERVQLY
;
A
#
# COMPACT_ATOMS: atom_id res chain seq x y z
N MET A 1 -9.01 -12.98 -27.67
CA MET A 1 -9.67 -12.70 -26.36
C MET A 1 -8.85 -11.73 -25.54
N ILE A 2 -7.53 -11.92 -25.38
CA ILE A 2 -6.66 -10.97 -24.64
C ILE A 2 -6.54 -9.63 -25.40
N GLU A 3 -6.21 -9.67 -26.69
CA GLU A 3 -6.10 -8.46 -27.54
C GLU A 3 -7.41 -7.66 -27.62
N SER A 4 -8.56 -8.34 -27.67
CA SER A 4 -9.88 -7.67 -27.69
C SER A 4 -10.23 -6.96 -26.38
N LEU A 5 -9.48 -7.23 -25.30
CA LEU A 5 -9.67 -6.61 -23.99
C LEU A 5 -8.63 -5.51 -23.72
N GLY A 6 -7.60 -5.34 -24.55
CA GLY A 6 -6.54 -4.33 -24.36
C GLY A 6 -5.66 -4.59 -23.14
N ILE A 7 -5.52 -5.85 -22.72
CA ILE A 7 -4.79 -6.26 -21.51
C ILE A 7 -3.49 -7.02 -21.81
N GLU A 8 -3.04 -7.02 -23.07
CA GLU A 8 -1.80 -7.62 -23.53
C GLU A 8 -0.57 -7.16 -22.73
N HIS A 9 -0.55 -5.89 -22.32
CA HIS A 9 0.51 -5.30 -21.50
C HIS A 9 0.72 -6.01 -20.14
N LEU A 10 -0.27 -6.76 -19.64
CA LEU A 10 -0.17 -7.56 -18.40
C LEU A 10 0.62 -8.86 -18.59
N PHE A 11 0.78 -9.29 -19.84
CA PHE A 11 1.41 -10.56 -20.20
C PHE A 11 2.73 -10.37 -20.94
N ASP A 12 2.91 -9.20 -21.57
CA ASP A 12 4.11 -8.77 -22.29
C ASP A 12 5.23 -8.31 -21.34
N LEU A 13 5.61 -9.22 -20.44
CA LEU A 13 6.74 -9.09 -19.54
C LEU A 13 7.70 -10.24 -19.81
N THR A 14 8.99 -9.95 -19.79
CA THR A 14 10.06 -10.95 -19.78
C THR A 14 9.95 -11.85 -18.54
N ALA A 15 10.62 -13.01 -18.55
CA ALA A 15 10.61 -13.91 -17.40
C ALA A 15 11.16 -13.23 -16.13
N GLU A 16 12.19 -12.41 -16.28
CA GLU A 16 12.81 -11.65 -15.18
C GLU A 16 11.85 -10.59 -14.63
N GLU A 17 11.18 -9.84 -15.52
CA GLU A 17 10.17 -8.86 -15.11
C GLU A 17 8.99 -9.51 -14.39
N LYS A 18 8.55 -10.71 -14.80
CA LYS A 18 7.48 -11.46 -14.11
C LYS A 18 7.87 -11.80 -12.68
N ILE A 19 9.12 -12.23 -12.46
CA ILE A 19 9.65 -12.50 -11.12
C ILE A 19 9.71 -11.20 -10.31
N LEU A 20 10.26 -10.13 -10.88
CA LEU A 20 10.34 -8.84 -10.20
C LEU A 20 8.95 -8.29 -9.87
N ALA A 21 7.99 -8.42 -10.77
CA ALA A 21 6.59 -8.00 -10.59
C ALA A 21 5.93 -8.77 -9.44
N PHE A 22 6.16 -10.09 -9.36
CA PHE A 22 5.72 -10.90 -8.23
C PHE A 22 6.29 -10.41 -6.89
N PHE A 23 7.58 -10.02 -6.84
CA PHE A 23 8.20 -9.50 -5.61
C PHE A 23 7.96 -8.00 -5.37
N THR A 24 7.43 -7.25 -6.35
CA THR A 24 7.22 -5.80 -6.24
C THR A 24 6.41 -5.41 -4.99
N PRO A 25 5.28 -6.06 -4.64
CA PRO A 25 4.55 -5.73 -3.41
C PRO A 25 5.41 -5.82 -2.15
N LEU A 26 6.28 -6.83 -2.04
CA LEU A 26 7.17 -7.00 -0.89
C LEU A 26 8.24 -5.89 -0.83
N ILE A 27 8.82 -5.53 -1.98
CA ILE A 27 9.80 -4.44 -2.10
C ILE A 27 9.16 -3.11 -1.71
N ILE A 28 7.97 -2.82 -2.24
CA ILE A 28 7.20 -1.62 -1.92
C ILE A 28 6.84 -1.59 -0.44
N PHE A 29 6.37 -2.71 0.12
CA PHE A 29 6.09 -2.81 1.54
C PHE A 29 7.32 -2.48 2.39
N ALA A 30 8.48 -3.03 2.06
CA ALA A 30 9.73 -2.71 2.75
C ALA A 30 10.11 -1.22 2.61
N ALA A 31 9.99 -0.63 1.42
CA ALA A 31 10.27 0.79 1.21
C ALA A 31 9.37 1.70 2.06
N PHE A 32 8.08 1.36 2.16
CA PHE A 32 7.13 2.11 2.99
C PHE A 32 7.39 1.95 4.49
N VAL A 33 7.82 0.77 4.96
CA VAL A 33 8.28 0.59 6.34
C VAL A 33 9.45 1.53 6.63
N VAL A 34 10.46 1.52 5.77
CA VAL A 34 11.66 2.38 5.92
C VAL A 34 11.25 3.85 5.97
N ALA A 35 10.44 4.31 5.03
CA ALA A 35 10.01 5.70 4.98
C ALA A 35 9.19 6.13 6.20
N GLN A 36 8.23 5.31 6.64
CA GLN A 36 7.45 5.64 7.85
C GLN A 36 8.29 5.70 9.10
N MET A 37 9.29 4.82 9.23
CA MET A 37 10.15 4.79 10.40
C MET A 37 11.20 5.91 10.40
N ALA A 38 11.76 6.24 9.23
CA ALA A 38 12.84 7.21 9.07
C ALA A 38 12.37 8.67 9.02
N LEU A 39 11.21 8.93 8.43
CA LEU A 39 10.70 10.29 8.26
C LEU A 39 10.10 10.82 9.57
N THR A 40 10.19 12.13 9.76
CA THR A 40 9.61 12.83 10.90
C THR A 40 8.10 12.64 10.93
N ALA A 41 7.55 12.37 12.11
CA ALA A 41 6.12 12.12 12.30
C ALA A 41 5.56 12.94 13.47
N ARG A 42 4.29 13.30 13.36
CA ARG A 42 3.51 13.91 14.44
C ARG A 42 2.95 12.81 15.33
N LYS A 43 2.97 13.01 16.65
CA LYS A 43 2.28 12.12 17.59
C LYS A 43 0.84 12.60 17.77
N VAL A 44 -0.13 11.72 17.55
CA VAL A 44 -1.55 12.04 17.64
C VAL A 44 -2.27 10.96 18.42
N THR A 45 -3.04 11.35 19.42
CA THR A 45 -3.89 10.43 20.19
C THR A 45 -5.13 10.07 19.38
N GLY A 46 -5.39 8.77 19.24
CA GLY A 46 -6.53 8.22 18.52
C GLY A 46 -7.73 7.90 19.43
N TYR A 47 -8.74 7.26 18.84
CA TYR A 47 -9.96 6.85 19.55
C TYR A 47 -9.87 5.44 20.12
N VAL A 48 -8.98 4.59 19.58
CA VAL A 48 -8.74 3.24 20.09
C VAL A 48 -8.14 3.30 21.49
N THR A 49 -8.79 2.67 22.46
CA THR A 49 -8.28 2.49 23.81
C THR A 49 -7.43 1.23 23.89
N ASN A 50 -6.31 1.30 24.62
CA ASN A 50 -5.54 0.11 24.96
C ASN A 50 -6.35 -0.77 25.93
N ALA A 51 -6.54 -2.04 25.58
CA ALA A 51 -7.34 -2.98 26.37
C ALA A 51 -6.78 -3.28 27.78
N GLU A 52 -5.47 -3.12 27.97
CA GLU A 52 -4.79 -3.37 29.25
C GLU A 52 -4.81 -2.14 30.17
N THR A 53 -4.62 -0.94 29.62
CA THR A 53 -4.50 0.30 30.41
C THR A 53 -5.77 1.15 30.42
N GLY A 54 -6.69 0.93 29.46
CA GLY A 54 -7.87 1.76 29.25
C GLY A 54 -7.59 3.13 28.63
N GLU A 55 -6.32 3.48 28.42
CA GLU A 55 -5.93 4.80 27.89
C GLU A 55 -6.00 4.85 26.36
N PRO A 56 -6.34 6.01 25.76
CA PRO A 56 -6.26 6.20 24.32
C PRO A 56 -4.85 6.02 23.76
N ARG A 57 -4.74 5.31 22.64
CA ARG A 57 -3.47 5.05 21.96
C ARG A 57 -2.93 6.30 21.27
N THR A 58 -1.60 6.41 21.21
CA THR A 58 -0.91 7.50 20.50
C THR A 58 -0.17 6.96 19.29
N TYR A 59 -0.46 7.53 18.14
CA TYR A 59 0.04 7.10 16.83
C TYR A 59 1.09 8.07 16.28
N ARG A 60 2.03 7.53 15.51
CA ARG A 60 2.96 8.34 14.70
C ARG A 60 2.40 8.50 13.30
N LEU A 61 2.09 9.74 12.93
CA LEU A 61 1.47 10.08 11.66
C LEU A 61 2.44 10.89 10.78
N ASN A 62 2.75 10.33 9.60
CA ASN A 62 3.54 10.96 8.56
C ASN A 62 3.07 10.55 7.15
N GLY A 63 1.83 10.09 6.99
CA GLY A 63 1.31 9.55 5.74
C GLY A 63 1.45 10.51 4.57
N LEU A 64 1.14 11.80 4.75
CA LEU A 64 1.28 12.81 3.69
C LEU A 64 2.75 12.99 3.24
N LEU A 65 3.69 13.02 4.19
CA LEU A 65 5.11 13.17 3.88
C LEU A 65 5.65 11.92 3.18
N VAL A 66 5.30 10.73 3.67
CA VAL A 66 5.65 9.45 3.04
C VAL A 66 5.09 9.40 1.62
N PHE A 67 3.82 9.73 1.43
CA PHE A 67 3.18 9.76 0.12
C PHE A 67 3.89 10.71 -0.84
N ALA A 68 4.14 11.95 -0.42
CA ALA A 68 4.84 12.93 -1.26
C ALA A 68 6.23 12.44 -1.68
N ILE A 69 7.01 11.86 -0.75
CA ILE A 69 8.33 11.31 -1.05
C ILE A 69 8.24 10.13 -2.03
N MET A 70 7.29 9.22 -1.82
CA MET A 70 7.12 8.06 -2.71
C MET A 70 6.70 8.48 -4.13
N VAL A 71 5.83 9.48 -4.26
CA VAL A 71 5.46 10.06 -5.55
C VAL A 71 6.66 10.75 -6.21
N ILE A 72 7.47 11.51 -5.46
CA ILE A 72 8.68 12.15 -6.01
C ILE A 72 9.68 11.10 -6.48
N VAL A 73 10.00 10.11 -5.64
CA VAL A 73 10.95 9.02 -5.98
C VAL A 73 10.51 8.27 -7.23
N TRP A 74 9.22 7.97 -7.35
CA TRP A 74 8.65 7.34 -8.55
C TRP A 74 8.71 8.28 -9.76
N ALA A 75 8.27 9.53 -9.62
CA ALA A 75 8.18 10.49 -10.72
C ALA A 75 9.56 10.87 -11.30
N THR A 76 10.60 10.86 -10.47
CA THR A 76 11.99 11.12 -10.89
C THR A 76 12.75 9.86 -11.27
N GLU A 77 12.11 8.68 -11.24
CA GLU A 77 12.75 7.38 -11.50
C GLU A 77 14.01 7.15 -10.63
N ALA A 78 14.01 7.66 -9.39
CA ALA A 78 15.22 7.70 -8.55
C ALA A 78 15.74 6.30 -8.16
N THR A 79 14.90 5.27 -8.29
CA THR A 79 15.27 3.86 -8.07
C THR A 79 15.67 3.14 -9.36
N GLY A 80 15.62 3.80 -10.52
CA GLY A 80 15.77 3.18 -11.83
C GLY A 80 14.56 2.37 -12.31
N MET A 81 13.47 2.37 -11.55
CA MET A 81 12.22 1.70 -11.92
C MET A 81 11.44 2.54 -12.95
N PRO A 82 11.00 1.97 -14.08
CA PRO A 82 10.17 2.67 -15.06
C PRO A 82 8.88 3.20 -14.44
N ARG A 83 8.45 4.40 -14.84
CA ARG A 83 7.22 5.02 -14.29
C ARG A 83 5.95 4.23 -14.60
N ASP A 84 5.92 3.50 -15.71
CA ASP A 84 4.80 2.65 -16.12
C ASP A 84 4.80 1.26 -15.46
N TRP A 85 5.80 0.96 -14.62
CA TRP A 85 6.00 -0.35 -14.00
C TRP A 85 4.77 -0.83 -13.25
N PHE A 86 4.21 -0.02 -12.34
CA PHE A 86 3.08 -0.45 -11.51
C PHE A 86 1.85 -0.83 -12.32
N TYR A 87 1.63 -0.18 -13.47
CA TYR A 87 0.54 -0.51 -14.37
C TYR A 87 0.79 -1.82 -15.12
N ARG A 88 1.94 -1.94 -15.83
CA ARG A 88 2.29 -3.14 -16.62
C ARG A 88 2.47 -4.38 -15.75
N SER A 89 3.03 -4.23 -14.55
CA SER A 89 3.34 -5.32 -13.65
C SER A 89 2.14 -5.80 -12.83
N SER A 90 0.97 -5.16 -12.97
CA SER A 90 -0.14 -5.27 -12.02
C SER A 90 -0.65 -6.69 -11.82
N LEU A 91 -0.78 -7.51 -12.87
CA LEU A 91 -1.25 -8.89 -12.76
C LEU A 91 -0.35 -9.75 -11.87
N TRP A 92 0.97 -9.69 -12.11
CA TRP A 92 1.95 -10.46 -11.34
C TRP A 92 2.13 -9.91 -9.92
N ALA A 93 2.02 -8.58 -9.77
CA ALA A 93 1.98 -7.95 -8.46
C ALA A 93 0.73 -8.37 -7.65
N VAL A 94 -0.43 -8.60 -8.28
CA VAL A 94 -1.62 -9.14 -7.60
C VAL A 94 -1.35 -10.55 -7.09
N PHE A 95 -0.72 -11.42 -7.88
CA PHE A 95 -0.35 -12.76 -7.43
C PHE A 95 0.63 -12.71 -6.24
N GLY A 96 1.70 -11.93 -6.36
CA GLY A 96 2.67 -11.74 -5.30
C GLY A 96 2.06 -11.15 -4.02
N GLY A 97 1.29 -10.08 -4.17
CA GLY A 97 0.60 -9.40 -3.08
C GLY A 97 -0.37 -10.32 -2.35
N THR A 98 -1.09 -11.16 -3.09
CA THR A 98 -1.98 -12.18 -2.50
C THR A 98 -1.18 -13.18 -1.68
N VAL A 99 -0.11 -13.75 -2.23
CA VAL A 99 0.74 -14.74 -1.53
C VAL A 99 1.35 -14.14 -0.27
N PHE A 100 1.98 -12.97 -0.37
CA PHE A 100 2.63 -12.34 0.79
C PHE A 100 1.64 -11.90 1.85
N THR A 101 0.45 -11.43 1.46
CA THR A 101 -0.59 -11.05 2.43
C THR A 101 -1.17 -12.28 3.12
N VAL A 102 -1.35 -13.40 2.43
CA VAL A 102 -1.77 -14.66 3.07
C VAL A 102 -0.71 -15.14 4.06
N ILE A 103 0.56 -15.16 3.67
CA ILE A 103 1.67 -15.52 4.58
C ILE A 103 1.70 -14.59 5.79
N PHE A 104 1.61 -13.27 5.56
CA PHE A 104 1.59 -12.28 6.62
C PHE A 104 0.41 -12.49 7.56
N SER A 105 -0.81 -12.66 7.04
CA SER A 105 -2.01 -12.91 7.84
C SER A 105 -1.88 -14.19 8.68
N LEU A 106 -1.33 -15.27 8.12
CA LEU A 106 -1.08 -16.50 8.88
C LEU A 106 -0.12 -16.25 10.04
N ILE A 107 0.98 -15.54 9.81
CA ILE A 107 1.96 -15.20 10.85
C ILE A 107 1.37 -14.25 11.89
N ALA A 108 0.73 -13.16 11.45
CA ALA A 108 0.19 -12.12 12.30
C ALA A 108 -0.96 -12.62 13.18
N VAL A 109 -1.79 -13.54 12.67
CA VAL A 109 -2.89 -14.12 13.44
C VAL A 109 -2.39 -15.29 14.30
N PHE A 110 -1.75 -16.29 13.71
CA PHE A 110 -1.44 -17.54 14.43
C PHE A 110 -0.14 -17.49 15.22
N GLY A 111 0.70 -16.49 15.00
CA GLY A 111 1.84 -16.18 15.87
C GLY A 111 1.43 -15.53 17.20
N GLN A 112 0.17 -15.11 17.36
CA GLN A 112 -0.35 -14.55 18.61
C GLN A 112 -0.98 -15.64 19.47
N PRO A 113 -0.92 -15.51 20.82
CA PRO A 113 -1.59 -16.42 21.72
C PRO A 113 -3.10 -16.46 21.42
N GLN A 114 -3.70 -17.61 21.69
CA GLN A 114 -5.12 -17.80 21.47
C GLN A 114 -5.92 -16.94 22.47
N GLY A 115 -6.64 -15.94 21.96
CA GLY A 115 -7.56 -15.10 22.74
C GLY A 115 -8.97 -15.71 22.83
N GLU A 116 -9.99 -14.84 22.84
CA GLU A 116 -11.40 -15.24 22.96
C GLU A 116 -11.90 -16.05 21.75
N VAL A 117 -11.40 -15.74 20.55
CA VAL A 117 -11.77 -16.43 19.31
C VAL A 117 -11.05 -17.78 19.21
N LYS A 118 -11.77 -18.86 19.54
CA LYS A 118 -11.21 -20.22 19.53
C LYS A 118 -11.22 -20.90 18.16
N ASN A 119 -12.18 -20.56 17.30
CA ASN A 119 -12.28 -21.17 15.97
C ASN A 119 -11.17 -20.60 15.05
N PRO A 120 -10.32 -21.43 14.42
CA PRO A 120 -9.19 -20.95 13.63
C PRO A 120 -9.60 -20.21 12.35
N ILE A 121 -10.73 -20.57 11.73
CA ILE A 121 -11.23 -19.88 10.53
C ILE A 121 -11.73 -18.48 10.91
N ILE A 122 -12.48 -18.37 12.01
CA ILE A 122 -12.95 -17.09 12.52
C ILE A 122 -11.76 -16.22 12.96
N ALA A 123 -10.76 -16.82 13.62
CA ALA A 123 -9.54 -16.11 14.02
C ALA A 123 -8.75 -15.60 12.82
N PHE A 124 -8.68 -16.36 11.71
CA PHE A 124 -8.03 -15.90 10.49
C PHE A 124 -8.73 -14.69 9.86
N TYR A 125 -10.06 -14.63 9.94
CA TYR A 125 -10.84 -13.51 9.40
C TYR A 125 -10.83 -12.26 10.31
N LEU A 126 -11.03 -12.44 11.62
CA LEU A 126 -11.15 -11.33 12.57
C LEU A 126 -9.82 -10.90 13.21
N GLY A 127 -8.80 -11.74 13.16
CA GLY A 127 -7.59 -11.59 13.96
C GLY A 127 -7.74 -12.09 15.40
N ARG A 128 -6.62 -12.12 16.14
CA ARG A 128 -6.56 -12.49 17.57
C ARG A 128 -6.22 -11.32 18.51
N LYS A 129 -5.68 -10.24 17.96
CA LYS A 129 -5.29 -9.03 18.68
C LYS A 129 -5.91 -7.85 17.97
N GLN A 130 -6.46 -6.91 18.73
CA GLN A 130 -7.13 -5.73 18.19
C GLN A 130 -6.17 -4.86 17.35
N GLU A 131 -4.93 -4.69 17.84
CA GLU A 131 -3.93 -3.87 17.17
C GLU A 131 -2.57 -4.56 17.15
N PHE A 132 -1.94 -4.55 15.97
CA PHE A 132 -0.64 -5.15 15.76
C PHE A 132 0.40 -4.05 15.56
N SER A 133 1.28 -3.87 16.55
CA SER A 133 2.29 -2.82 16.57
C SER A 133 3.65 -3.35 17.02
N PHE A 134 4.71 -2.67 16.59
CA PHE A 134 6.10 -3.01 16.87
C PHE A 134 6.84 -1.83 17.52
N PHE A 135 8.01 -2.12 18.10
CA PHE A 135 8.93 -1.13 18.68
C PHE A 135 8.27 -0.20 19.71
N ASN A 136 7.58 -0.78 20.71
CA ASN A 136 6.84 -0.03 21.73
C ASN A 136 5.85 0.98 21.11
N GLU A 137 5.00 0.49 20.21
CA GLU A 137 3.98 1.27 19.50
C GLU A 137 4.52 2.37 18.57
N TYR A 138 5.82 2.35 18.27
CA TYR A 138 6.41 3.27 17.31
C TYR A 138 5.95 2.99 15.87
N PHE A 139 5.67 1.73 15.54
CA PHE A 139 5.15 1.34 14.24
C PHE A 139 3.84 0.57 14.40
N ASP A 140 2.77 1.10 13.82
CA ASP A 140 1.45 0.47 13.83
C ASP A 140 1.15 -0.10 12.44
N VAL A 141 0.82 -1.39 12.38
CA VAL A 141 0.68 -2.11 11.11
C VAL A 141 -0.58 -1.70 10.35
N LYS A 142 -1.67 -1.38 11.07
CA LYS A 142 -2.93 -0.93 10.46
C LYS A 142 -2.73 0.44 9.82
N MET A 143 -2.08 1.35 10.54
CA MET A 143 -1.70 2.66 9.99
C MET A 143 -0.70 2.53 8.83
N TRP A 144 0.20 1.54 8.89
CA TRP A 144 1.10 1.30 7.78
C TRP A 144 0.38 0.83 6.51
N PHE A 145 -0.52 -0.15 6.62
CA PHE A 145 -1.36 -0.62 5.51
C PHE A 145 -2.22 0.50 4.92
N TYR A 146 -2.73 1.38 5.79
CA TYR A 146 -3.48 2.57 5.41
C TYR A 146 -2.65 3.49 4.48
N VAL A 147 -1.40 3.79 4.84
CA VAL A 147 -0.54 4.66 4.03
C VAL A 147 -0.10 3.99 2.74
N VAL A 148 0.39 2.75 2.79
CA VAL A 148 0.87 2.08 1.57
C VAL A 148 -0.28 1.79 0.61
N GLY A 149 -1.45 1.39 1.11
CA GLY A 149 -2.64 1.16 0.29
C GLY A 149 -3.11 2.44 -0.40
N GLY A 150 -3.24 3.55 0.33
CA GLY A 150 -3.62 4.84 -0.25
C GLY A 150 -2.61 5.35 -1.27
N ALA A 151 -1.32 5.30 -0.94
CA ALA A 151 -0.26 5.74 -1.84
C ALA A 151 -0.18 4.89 -3.13
N MET A 152 -0.28 3.57 -3.00
CA MET A 152 -0.25 2.67 -4.16
C MET A 152 -1.49 2.83 -5.04
N LEU A 153 -2.65 3.19 -4.49
CA LEU A 153 -3.83 3.51 -5.31
C LEU A 153 -3.55 4.69 -6.26
N SER A 154 -2.94 5.77 -5.76
CA SER A 154 -2.56 6.92 -6.59
C SER A 154 -1.40 6.58 -7.55
N LEU A 155 -0.35 5.89 -7.08
CA LEU A 155 0.80 5.52 -7.92
C LEU A 155 0.44 4.58 -9.07
N ASN A 156 -0.48 3.63 -8.87
CA ASN A 156 -0.97 2.78 -9.97
C ASN A 156 -1.73 3.60 -11.01
N ALA A 157 -2.57 4.54 -10.59
CA ALA A 157 -3.31 5.41 -11.50
C ALA A 157 -2.37 6.32 -12.30
N LEU A 158 -1.38 6.93 -11.64
CA LEU A 158 -0.35 7.74 -12.28
C LEU A 158 0.52 6.92 -13.24
N SER A 159 0.93 5.72 -12.84
CA SER A 159 1.66 4.77 -13.68
C SER A 159 0.89 4.41 -14.95
N GLY A 160 -0.42 4.16 -14.83
CA GLY A 160 -1.28 3.90 -15.99
C GLY A 160 -1.44 5.11 -16.91
N ALA A 161 -1.49 6.32 -16.36
CA ALA A 161 -1.50 7.55 -17.17
C ALA A 161 -0.19 7.76 -17.94
N VAL A 162 0.97 7.41 -17.36
CA VAL A 162 2.26 7.43 -18.06
C VAL A 162 2.26 6.41 -19.20
N TRP A 163 1.89 5.16 -18.92
CA TRP A 163 1.81 4.12 -19.93
C TRP A 163 0.91 4.53 -21.11
N HIS A 164 -0.25 5.11 -20.80
CA HIS A 164 -1.23 5.58 -21.78
C HIS A 164 -0.67 6.72 -22.64
N HIS A 165 0.04 7.67 -22.03
CA HIS A 165 0.70 8.77 -22.75
C HIS A 165 1.77 8.28 -23.72
N GLU A 166 2.54 7.27 -23.31
CA GLU A 166 3.68 6.75 -24.07
C GLU A 166 3.24 5.79 -25.19
N THR A 167 2.11 5.11 -25.02
CA THR A 167 1.61 4.09 -25.96
C THR A 167 0.72 4.68 -27.07
N PHE A 168 -0.10 5.68 -26.77
CA PHE A 168 -1.10 6.18 -27.69
C PHE A 168 -0.79 7.59 -28.18
N ALA A 169 -0.73 7.78 -29.50
CA ALA A 169 -0.49 9.08 -30.13
C ALA A 169 -1.60 10.11 -29.81
N ASP A 170 -2.85 9.65 -29.67
CA ASP A 170 -3.99 10.46 -29.24
C ASP A 170 -4.44 10.03 -27.83
N ALA A 171 -3.67 10.43 -26.83
CA ALA A 171 -3.89 10.02 -25.45
C ALA A 171 -5.18 10.64 -24.89
N ASN A 172 -6.18 9.79 -24.63
CA ASN A 172 -7.43 10.16 -23.97
C ASN A 172 -7.23 10.94 -22.65
N LEU A 173 -7.68 12.20 -22.64
CA LEU A 173 -7.62 13.11 -21.49
C LEU A 173 -8.32 12.57 -20.23
N GLY A 174 -9.32 11.70 -20.38
CA GLY A 174 -10.03 11.08 -19.27
C GLY A 174 -9.13 10.24 -18.36
N VAL A 175 -8.06 9.64 -18.89
CA VAL A 175 -7.10 8.86 -18.09
C VAL A 175 -6.28 9.76 -17.16
N PHE A 176 -5.84 10.92 -17.66
CA PHE A 176 -5.12 11.89 -16.84
C PHE A 176 -6.03 12.54 -15.80
N LEU A 177 -7.28 12.84 -16.17
CA LEU A 177 -8.28 13.33 -15.23
C LEU A 177 -8.54 12.31 -14.12
N TYR A 178 -8.68 11.03 -14.46
CA TYR A 178 -8.81 9.93 -13.50
C TYR A 178 -7.62 9.90 -12.53
N ALA A 179 -6.39 9.88 -13.05
CA ALA A 179 -5.19 9.86 -12.22
C ALA A 179 -5.08 11.11 -11.32
N GLY A 180 -5.44 12.28 -11.85
CA GLY A 180 -5.48 13.54 -11.11
C GLY A 180 -6.49 13.53 -9.96
N ILE A 181 -7.73 13.07 -10.21
CA ILE A 181 -8.79 12.98 -9.19
C ILE A 181 -8.39 12.00 -8.08
N TYR A 182 -7.86 10.83 -8.43
CA TYR A 182 -7.40 9.86 -7.42
C TYR A 182 -6.23 10.40 -6.60
N THR A 183 -5.27 11.08 -7.23
CA THR A 183 -4.15 11.70 -6.52
C THR A 183 -4.61 12.82 -5.61
N PHE A 184 -5.57 13.64 -6.05
CA PHE A 184 -6.21 14.66 -5.22
C PHE A 184 -6.94 14.03 -4.02
N TYR A 185 -7.75 13.00 -4.26
CA TYR A 185 -8.47 12.27 -3.20
C TYR A 185 -7.50 11.70 -2.16
N ILE A 186 -6.43 11.03 -2.59
CA ILE A 186 -5.42 10.48 -1.67
C ILE A 186 -4.65 11.57 -0.93
N THR A 187 -4.39 12.72 -1.57
CA THR A 187 -3.77 13.86 -0.91
C THR A 187 -4.67 14.41 0.21
N ASP A 188 -5.95 14.64 -0.06
CA ASP A 188 -6.92 15.06 0.96
C ASP A 188 -7.05 14.02 2.08
N TYR A 189 -7.10 12.74 1.71
CA TYR A 189 -7.13 11.62 2.64
C TYR A 189 -5.97 11.65 3.64
N PHE A 190 -4.74 11.95 3.19
CA PHE A 190 -3.57 12.07 4.07
C PHE A 190 -3.44 13.43 4.78
N ILE A 191 -4.02 14.51 4.25
CA ILE A 191 -4.15 15.78 5.00
C ILE A 191 -4.97 15.54 6.27
N TRP A 192 -6.02 14.72 6.16
CA TRP A 192 -6.92 14.36 7.26
C TRP A 192 -6.61 13.00 7.89
N GLU A 193 -5.36 12.52 7.80
CA GLU A 193 -4.91 11.22 8.32
C GLU A 193 -5.37 10.93 9.77
N ARG A 194 -5.39 11.96 10.63
CA ARG A 194 -5.85 11.83 12.03
C ARG A 194 -7.30 11.37 12.20
N VAL A 195 -8.14 11.61 11.19
CA VAL A 195 -9.55 11.23 11.23
C VAL A 195 -9.66 9.71 11.28
N GLN A 196 -8.68 9.00 10.73
CA GLN A 196 -8.68 7.56 10.49
C GLN A 196 -8.24 6.74 11.70
N LEU A 197 -7.97 7.40 12.84
CA LEU A 197 -7.51 6.79 14.09
C LEU A 197 -8.63 6.15 14.91
N TYR A 198 -9.56 5.45 14.25
CA TYR A 198 -10.69 4.75 14.86
C TYR A 198 -10.36 3.35 15.34
#